data_AF-A0A1E1L1B6-F1
#
_entry.id   AF-A0A1E1L1B6-F1
#
_cell.length_a   1.000
_cell.length_b   1.000
_cell.length_c   1.000
_cell.angle_alpha   90.00
_cell.angle_beta   90.00
_cell.angle_gamma   90.00
#
_symmetry.space_group_name_H-M   'P 1'
#
loop_
_entity.id
_entity.type
_entity.pdbx_description
1 polymer ?
#
loop_
_entity_poly.entity_id
_entity_poly.type
_entity_poly.pdbx_seq_one_letter_code
_entity_poly.pdbx_strand_id
1 'polypeptide(L)'
;METFARFSATTVLQRKGLEFTSRGKTHLQPVFFYFTLDTSTEFLYGQSVHSQATIVGLDIPAKVSIDGAAFSHHFGAAKHLVDKRGALAKFYWLMAMKEMKKHCADVHQIIDKMINNILENKKNLLSMKDKGSRKVVRLDEHAEETQNTM
;
A
#
# COMPACT_ATOMS: atom_id res chain seq x y z
N MET A 1 23.21 21.85 -42.65
CA MET A 1 22.39 20.66 -42.96
C MET A 1 22.76 19.62 -41.92
N GLU A 2 22.15 19.70 -40.73
CA GLU A 2 20.93 18.92 -40.37
C GLU A 2 21.27 17.42 -40.22
N THR A 3 20.95 16.69 -39.16
CA THR A 3 20.14 16.97 -37.98
C THR A 3 20.45 15.87 -36.95
N PHE A 4 20.46 16.30 -35.70
CA PHE A 4 20.31 15.55 -34.46
C PHE A 4 19.50 14.23 -34.61
N ALA A 5 20.19 13.08 -34.62
CA ALA A 5 19.55 11.78 -34.52
C ALA A 5 19.09 11.54 -33.08
N ARG A 6 17.89 12.06 -32.84
CA ARG A 6 16.94 11.85 -31.76
C ARG A 6 17.25 10.62 -30.90
N PHE A 7 17.71 10.92 -29.68
CA PHE A 7 17.51 10.15 -28.46
C PHE A 7 16.06 9.68 -28.36
N SER A 8 15.79 8.44 -28.77
CA SER A 8 14.48 7.81 -28.65
C SER A 8 14.64 6.31 -28.53
N ALA A 9 15.08 5.88 -27.36
CA ALA A 9 14.86 4.52 -26.88
C ALA A 9 14.71 4.62 -25.36
N THR A 10 13.64 5.29 -24.94
CA THR A 10 13.12 5.16 -23.58
C THR A 10 12.74 3.70 -23.39
N THR A 11 13.70 2.94 -22.90
CA THR A 11 13.55 1.90 -21.88
C THR A 11 12.15 1.31 -21.85
N VAL A 12 11.94 0.31 -22.71
CA VAL A 12 10.83 -0.65 -22.60
C VAL A 12 11.13 -1.55 -21.41
N LEU A 13 11.04 -1.00 -20.19
CA LEU A 13 10.91 -1.79 -18.98
C LEU A 13 9.42 -2.05 -18.77
N GLN A 14 9.02 -3.13 -19.43
CA GLN A 14 7.73 -3.78 -19.30
C GLN A 14 7.55 -4.28 -17.85
N ARG A 15 7.01 -3.44 -16.96
CA ARG A 15 6.30 -3.89 -15.77
C ARG A 15 4.82 -3.51 -15.94
N LYS A 16 3.97 -4.53 -16.02
CA LYS A 16 2.51 -4.55 -16.25
C LYS A 16 1.64 -3.74 -15.25
N GLY A 17 2.19 -2.74 -14.57
CA GLY A 17 1.50 -2.07 -13.45
C GLY A 17 0.92 -0.69 -13.76
N LEU A 18 1.48 0.07 -14.70
CA LEU A 18 1.03 1.45 -14.94
C LEU A 18 1.40 1.91 -16.36
N GLU A 19 0.53 1.66 -17.34
CA GLU A 19 0.67 2.30 -18.67
C GLU A 19 0.21 3.76 -18.57
N PHE A 20 1.11 4.64 -18.14
CA PHE A 20 0.93 6.07 -18.27
C PHE A 20 1.18 6.44 -19.74
N THR A 21 0.17 6.29 -20.59
CA THR A 21 0.32 6.64 -22.01
C THR A 21 0.52 8.15 -22.13
N SER A 22 1.66 8.60 -22.69
CA SER A 22 1.97 10.03 -22.88
C SER A 22 1.06 10.74 -23.91
N ARG A 23 -0.01 10.08 -24.37
CA ARG A 23 -1.02 10.55 -25.33
C ARG A 23 -2.43 10.58 -24.71
N GLY A 24 -2.55 11.21 -23.54
CA GLY A 24 -3.81 11.79 -23.07
C GLY A 24 -4.88 10.84 -22.53
N LYS A 25 -4.59 9.55 -22.32
CA LYS A 25 -5.51 8.63 -21.64
C LYS A 25 -4.79 7.90 -20.52
N THR A 26 -4.93 8.45 -19.31
CA THR A 26 -4.41 7.82 -18.09
C THR A 26 -5.49 6.92 -17.50
N HIS A 27 -5.19 5.64 -17.35
CA HIS A 27 -6.05 4.73 -16.59
C HIS A 27 -5.90 5.06 -15.10
N LEU A 28 -6.89 5.77 -14.54
CA LEU A 28 -6.86 6.25 -13.15
C LEU A 28 -7.14 5.14 -12.13
N GLN A 29 -7.84 4.08 -12.53
CA GLN A 29 -8.21 2.98 -11.63
C GLN A 29 -7.01 2.37 -10.89
N PRO A 30 -5.92 1.92 -11.54
CA PRO A 30 -4.76 1.39 -10.83
C PRO A 30 -4.06 2.46 -9.97
N VAL A 31 -4.01 3.71 -10.44
CA VAL A 31 -3.40 4.81 -9.68
C VAL A 31 -4.13 5.01 -8.36
N PHE A 32 -5.46 5.13 -8.38
CA PHE A 32 -6.26 5.27 -7.16
C PHE A 32 -6.18 4.03 -6.28
N PHE A 33 -6.11 2.84 -6.86
CA PHE A 33 -5.95 1.63 -6.08
C PHE A 33 -4.67 1.64 -5.22
N TYR A 34 -3.51 1.92 -5.82
CA TYR A 34 -2.25 1.97 -5.08
C TYR A 34 -2.20 3.16 -4.11
N PHE A 35 -2.71 4.33 -4.54
CA PHE A 35 -2.81 5.51 -3.67
C PHE A 35 -3.67 5.24 -2.43
N THR A 36 -4.84 4.63 -2.60
CA THR A 36 -5.72 4.25 -1.47
C THR A 36 -5.06 3.21 -0.58
N LEU A 37 -4.36 2.22 -1.14
CA LEU A 37 -3.62 1.25 -0.33
C LEU A 37 -2.53 1.92 0.51
N ASP A 38 -1.74 2.81 -0.09
CA ASP A 38 -0.64 3.49 0.59
C ASP A 38 -1.16 4.43 1.68
N THR A 39 -2.16 5.26 1.37
CA THR A 39 -2.76 6.19 2.35
C THR A 39 -3.53 5.49 3.46
N SER A 40 -4.29 4.44 3.14
CA SER A 40 -5.05 3.70 4.17
C SER A 40 -4.13 2.92 5.10
N THR A 41 -3.05 2.32 4.59
CA THR A 41 -2.11 1.58 5.43
C THR A 41 -1.28 2.51 6.31
N GLU A 42 -0.92 3.70 5.80
CA GLU A 42 -0.32 4.76 6.61
C GLU A 42 -1.28 5.23 7.72
N PHE A 43 -2.55 5.45 7.40
CA PHE A 43 -3.54 5.88 8.40
C PHE A 43 -3.83 4.80 9.45
N LEU A 44 -4.06 3.55 9.03
CA LEU A 44 -4.46 2.45 9.92
C LEU A 44 -3.31 1.90 10.76
N TYR A 45 -2.11 1.82 10.17
CA TYR A 45 -0.96 1.14 10.76
C TYR A 45 0.22 2.07 11.04
N GLY A 46 0.13 3.36 10.68
CA GLY A 46 1.23 4.31 10.84
C GLY A 46 2.42 4.06 9.91
N GLN A 47 2.27 3.14 8.94
CA GLN A 47 3.31 2.80 7.97
C GLN A 47 2.66 2.46 6.63
N SER A 48 3.07 3.16 5.57
CA SER A 48 2.64 2.85 4.20
C SER A 48 3.32 1.58 3.66
N VAL A 49 2.59 0.83 2.84
CA VAL A 49 3.14 -0.30 2.07
C VAL A 49 3.93 0.13 0.83
N HIS A 50 3.87 1.41 0.43
CA HIS A 50 4.59 1.98 -0.71
C HIS A 50 4.37 1.19 -2.02
N SER A 51 3.15 0.69 -2.22
CA SER A 51 2.75 -0.10 -3.38
C SER A 51 2.91 0.68 -4.69
N GLN A 52 2.62 1.99 -4.67
CA GLN A 52 2.78 2.83 -5.85
C GLN A 52 4.26 2.99 -6.23
N ALA A 53 5.12 3.31 -5.27
CA ALA A 53 6.56 3.47 -5.45
C ALA A 53 7.21 2.18 -5.98
N THR A 54 6.81 1.02 -5.43
CA THR A 54 7.31 -0.29 -5.85
C THR A 54 7.01 -0.59 -7.32
N ILE A 55 5.85 -0.16 -7.82
CA ILE A 55 5.40 -0.46 -9.18
C ILE A 55 6.07 0.44 -10.22
N VAL A 56 6.29 1.71 -9.88
CA VAL A 56 7.02 2.66 -10.73
C VAL A 56 8.55 2.50 -10.62
N GLY A 57 9.03 1.63 -9.72
CA GLY A 57 10.46 1.38 -9.52
C GLY A 57 11.18 2.53 -8.83
N LEU A 58 10.48 3.31 -8.00
CA LEU A 58 11.08 4.33 -7.14
C LEU A 58 11.75 3.67 -5.93
N ASP A 59 12.80 4.31 -5.42
CA ASP A 59 13.49 3.86 -4.21
C ASP A 59 12.53 3.88 -3.02
N ILE A 60 12.39 2.73 -2.37
CA ILE A 60 11.59 2.56 -1.16
C ILE A 60 12.54 2.81 0.03
N PRO A 61 12.11 3.54 1.08
CA PRO A 61 12.96 3.77 2.23
C PRO A 61 13.45 2.45 2.83
N ALA A 62 14.76 2.33 3.10
CA ALA A 62 15.38 1.10 3.62
C ALA A 62 14.78 0.58 4.94
N LYS A 63 14.04 1.43 5.66
CA LYS A 63 13.32 1.09 6.89
C LYS A 63 12.02 0.30 6.64
N VAL A 64 11.55 0.23 5.40
CA VAL A 64 10.32 -0.48 5.04
C VAL A 64 10.64 -1.95 4.78
N SER A 65 10.33 -2.82 5.74
CA SER A 65 10.51 -4.28 5.63
C SER A 65 9.36 -4.99 4.89
N ILE A 66 8.49 -4.24 4.24
CA ILE A 66 7.23 -4.72 3.66
C ILE A 66 7.33 -4.73 2.14
N ASP A 67 6.94 -5.85 1.53
CA ASP A 67 6.82 -5.95 0.07
C ASP A 67 5.47 -5.38 -0.40
N GLY A 68 5.47 -4.11 -0.80
CA GLY A 68 4.29 -3.42 -1.33
C GLY A 68 3.76 -3.99 -2.64
N ALA A 69 4.62 -4.58 -3.49
CA ALA A 69 4.19 -5.24 -4.72
C ALA A 69 3.44 -6.54 -4.43
N ALA A 70 3.98 -7.39 -3.53
CA ALA A 70 3.30 -8.61 -3.12
C ALA A 70 1.96 -8.29 -2.44
N PHE A 71 1.94 -7.30 -1.55
CA PHE A 71 0.71 -6.89 -0.87
C PHE A 71 -0.38 -6.45 -1.85
N SER A 72 -0.05 -5.50 -2.73
CA SER A 72 -1.02 -4.96 -3.68
C SER A 72 -1.49 -5.99 -4.71
N HIS A 73 -0.62 -6.91 -5.12
CA HIS A 73 -0.97 -8.05 -5.96
C HIS A 73 -1.97 -8.98 -5.27
N HIS A 74 -1.68 -9.46 -4.06
CA HIS A 74 -2.55 -10.38 -3.34
C HIS A 74 -3.88 -9.73 -2.95
N PHE A 75 -3.86 -8.47 -2.53
CA PHE A 75 -5.06 -7.72 -2.21
C PHE A 75 -5.95 -7.50 -3.45
N GLY A 76 -5.35 -7.11 -4.58
CA GLY A 76 -6.05 -6.94 -5.85
C GLY A 76 -6.66 -8.25 -6.36
N ALA A 77 -5.92 -9.36 -6.26
CA ALA A 77 -6.39 -10.69 -6.66
C ALA A 77 -7.54 -11.17 -5.77
N ALA A 78 -7.43 -11.00 -4.45
CA ALA A 78 -8.50 -11.33 -3.51
C ALA A 78 -9.77 -10.50 -3.81
N LYS A 79 -9.64 -9.18 -4.01
CA LYS A 79 -10.74 -8.29 -4.39
C LYS A 79 -11.43 -8.77 -5.67
N HIS A 80 -10.65 -9.09 -6.71
CA HIS A 80 -11.21 -9.54 -7.99
C HIS A 80 -12.01 -10.84 -7.85
N LEU A 81 -11.56 -11.77 -7.01
CA LEU A 81 -12.28 -13.01 -6.73
C LEU A 81 -13.58 -12.73 -5.95
N VAL A 82 -13.57 -11.79 -5.01
CA VAL A 82 -14.77 -11.34 -4.30
C VAL A 82 -15.77 -10.70 -5.27
N ASP A 83 -15.31 -9.81 -6.16
CA ASP A 83 -16.15 -9.15 -7.16
C ASP A 83 -16.78 -10.18 -8.12
N LYS A 84 -15.98 -11.11 -8.64
CA LYS A 84 -16.48 -12.19 -9.50
C LYS A 84 -17.50 -13.06 -8.78
N ARG A 85 -17.28 -13.35 -7.51
CA ARG A 85 -18.23 -14.13 -6.71
C ARG A 85 -19.54 -13.37 -6.51
N GLY A 86 -19.46 -12.06 -6.24
CA GLY A 86 -20.62 -11.19 -6.18
C GLY A 86 -21.42 -11.17 -7.48
N ALA A 87 -20.72 -11.09 -8.62
CA ALA A 87 -21.33 -11.11 -9.95
C ALA A 87 -22.06 -12.43 -10.27
N LEU A 88 -21.61 -13.56 -9.73
CA LEU A 88 -22.26 -14.86 -9.90
C LEU A 88 -23.54 -15.02 -9.06
N ALA A 89 -23.76 -14.19 -8.04
CA ALA A 89 -24.93 -14.20 -7.17
C ALA A 89 -25.36 -15.61 -6.72
N LYS A 90 -26.46 -16.14 -7.25
CA LYS A 90 -27.01 -17.47 -6.89
C LYS A 90 -26.08 -18.64 -7.28
N PHE A 91 -25.15 -18.43 -8.22
CA PHE A 91 -24.20 -19.44 -8.69
C PHE A 91 -22.83 -19.33 -8.02
N TYR A 92 -22.72 -18.61 -6.88
CA TYR A 92 -21.45 -18.42 -6.18
C TYR A 92 -20.73 -19.74 -5.81
N TRP A 93 -21.48 -20.81 -5.60
CA TRP A 93 -20.97 -22.12 -5.20
C TRP A 93 -20.14 -22.81 -6.30
N LEU A 94 -20.27 -22.36 -7.55
CA LEU A 94 -19.51 -22.89 -8.67
C LEU A 94 -18.04 -22.40 -8.67
N MET A 95 -17.73 -21.35 -7.90
CA MET A 95 -16.38 -20.78 -7.84
C MET A 95 -15.51 -21.47 -6.79
N ALA A 96 -14.33 -21.95 -7.21
CA ALA A 96 -13.35 -22.55 -6.32
C ALA A 96 -12.75 -21.50 -5.36
N MET A 97 -12.93 -21.73 -4.05
CA MET A 97 -12.51 -20.79 -3.00
C MET A 97 -11.03 -20.92 -2.57
N LYS A 98 -10.31 -21.93 -3.06
CA LYS A 98 -8.94 -22.23 -2.62
C LYS A 98 -7.96 -21.11 -2.92
N GLU A 99 -8.07 -20.53 -4.12
CA GLU A 99 -7.20 -19.43 -4.55
C GLU A 99 -7.48 -18.15 -3.76
N MET A 100 -8.75 -17.82 -3.53
CA MET A 100 -9.14 -16.67 -2.70
C MET A 100 -8.59 -16.80 -1.28
N LYS A 101 -8.73 -17.99 -0.66
CA LYS A 101 -8.19 -18.25 0.68
C LYS A 101 -6.67 -18.08 0.74
N LYS A 102 -5.94 -18.48 -0.30
CA LYS A 102 -4.49 -18.29 -0.38
C LYS A 102 -4.15 -16.80 -0.38
N HIS A 103 -4.77 -16.02 -1.25
CA HIS A 103 -4.52 -14.58 -1.30
C HIS A 103 -4.91 -13.86 0.01
N CYS A 104 -6.01 -14.24 0.65
CA CYS A 104 -6.35 -13.70 1.97
C CYS A 104 -5.31 -14.06 3.03
N ALA A 105 -4.77 -15.28 3.01
CA ALA A 105 -3.71 -15.68 3.94
C ALA A 105 -2.42 -14.88 3.72
N ASP A 106 -2.02 -14.66 2.47
CA ASP A 106 -0.83 -13.86 2.12
C ASP A 106 -1.02 -12.38 2.56
N VAL A 107 -2.21 -11.81 2.36
CA VAL A 107 -2.55 -10.45 2.83
C VAL A 107 -2.46 -10.36 4.35
N HIS A 108 -3.05 -11.31 5.09
CA HIS A 108 -2.99 -11.32 6.55
C HIS A 108 -1.55 -11.46 7.05
N GLN A 109 -0.74 -12.33 6.44
CA GLN A 109 0.66 -12.48 6.83
C GLN A 109 1.44 -11.16 6.70
N ILE A 110 1.15 -10.37 5.67
CA ILE A 110 1.78 -9.06 5.49
C ILE A 110 1.30 -8.07 6.57
N ILE A 111 -0.01 -8.01 6.83
CA ILE A 111 -0.58 -7.14 7.87
C ILE A 111 -0.04 -7.53 9.26
N ASP A 112 0.07 -8.82 9.56
CA ASP A 112 0.63 -9.31 10.82
C ASP A 112 2.08 -8.85 11.01
N LYS A 113 2.89 -8.83 9.94
CA LYS A 113 4.23 -8.24 9.98
C LYS A 113 4.20 -6.75 10.29
N MET A 114 3.26 -5.99 9.71
CA MET A 114 3.09 -4.55 10.02
C MET A 114 2.77 -4.36 11.50
N ILE A 115 1.80 -5.12 12.02
CA ILE A 115 1.39 -5.05 13.42
C ILE A 115 2.56 -5.41 14.35
N ASN A 116 3.31 -6.47 14.04
CA ASN A 116 4.48 -6.87 14.83
C ASN A 116 5.54 -5.76 14.87
N ASN A 117 5.85 -5.13 13.73
CA ASN A 117 6.77 -3.98 13.68
C ASN A 117 6.31 -2.83 14.59
N ILE A 118 5.01 -2.53 14.61
CA ILE A 118 4.43 -1.49 15.48
C ILE A 118 4.59 -1.87 16.96
N LEU A 119 4.29 -3.12 17.31
CA LEU A 119 4.40 -3.62 18.68
C LEU A 119 5.85 -3.61 19.18
N GLU A 120 6.80 -4.00 18.34
CA GLU A 120 8.23 -3.94 18.65
C GLU A 120 8.71 -2.50 18.85
N ASN A 121 8.33 -1.59 17.95
CA ASN A 121 8.64 -0.16 18.08
C ASN A 121 8.08 0.43 19.38
N LYS A 122 6.84 0.07 19.76
CA LYS A 122 6.24 0.52 21.02
C LYS A 122 7.00 -0.01 22.25
N LYS A 123 7.42 -1.27 22.25
CA LYS A 123 8.25 -1.85 23.33
C LYS A 123 9.59 -1.13 23.45
N ASN A 124 10.25 -0.85 22.33
CA ASN A 124 11.51 -0.09 22.30
C ASN A 124 11.33 1.32 22.88
N LEU A 125 10.25 2.03 22.51
CA LEU A 125 9.94 3.36 23.05
C LEU A 125 9.67 3.32 24.56
N LEU A 126 8.98 2.30 25.07
CA LEU A 126 8.74 2.15 26.51
C LEU A 126 10.05 1.84 27.26
N SER A 127 10.90 0.96 26.71
CA SER A 127 12.22 0.69 27.27
C SER A 127 13.14 1.91 27.27
N MET A 128 13.02 2.80 26.28
CA MET A 128 13.74 4.08 26.24
C MET A 128 13.16 5.09 27.24
N LYS A 129 11.84 5.13 27.42
CA LYS A 129 11.16 6.01 28.39
C LYS A 129 11.55 5.67 29.84
N ASP A 130 11.75 4.39 30.16
CA ASP A 130 12.29 3.96 31.45
C ASP A 130 13.77 4.34 31.65
N LYS A 131 14.50 4.68 30.58
CA LYS A 131 15.92 5.05 30.62
C LYS A 131 16.20 6.55 30.43
N GLY A 132 15.20 7.40 30.19
CA GLY A 132 15.40 8.85 30.17
C GLY A 132 14.34 9.65 29.42
N SER A 133 13.66 10.54 30.16
CA SER A 133 12.96 11.76 29.71
C SER A 133 11.87 11.63 28.63
N ARG A 134 10.64 11.86 29.09
CA ARG A 134 9.38 11.99 28.35
C ARG A 134 9.47 12.97 27.17
N LYS A 135 9.07 12.52 25.97
CA LYS A 135 8.40 13.35 24.97
C LYS A 135 7.34 12.53 24.24
N VAL A 136 6.11 12.57 24.74
CA VAL A 136 4.92 12.06 24.05
C VAL A 136 4.30 13.25 23.32
N VAL A 137 4.61 13.40 22.04
CA VAL A 137 4.01 14.39 21.15
C VAL A 137 3.13 13.63 20.18
N ARG A 138 1.81 13.63 20.44
CA ARG A 138 0.75 13.54 19.41
C ARG A 138 -0.68 13.49 19.96
N LEU A 139 -0.87 13.29 21.28
CA LEU A 139 -2.22 13.24 21.86
C LEU A 139 -2.73 14.60 22.35
N ASP A 140 -1.83 15.55 22.62
CA ASP A 140 -2.20 16.85 23.15
C ASP A 140 -2.70 17.82 22.05
N GLU A 141 -2.45 17.52 20.77
CA GLU A 141 -2.75 18.42 19.64
C GLU A 141 -4.24 18.42 19.23
N HIS A 142 -5.01 17.37 19.56
CA HIS A 142 -6.47 17.33 19.25
C HIS A 142 -7.35 17.73 20.44
N ALA A 143 -6.82 17.74 21.66
CA ALA A 143 -7.59 18.15 22.83
C ALA A 143 -7.86 19.67 22.83
N GLU A 144 -6.95 20.44 22.24
CA GLU A 144 -7.05 21.91 22.16
C GLU A 144 -8.12 22.38 21.17
N GLU A 145 -8.45 21.58 20.16
CA GLU A 145 -9.41 21.97 19.11
C GLU A 145 -10.87 21.70 19.52
N THR A 146 -11.12 20.79 20.47
CA THR A 146 -12.47 20.50 20.97
C THR A 146 -12.92 21.38 22.13
N GLN A 147 -12.04 22.20 22.71
CA GLN A 147 -12.37 23.01 23.89
C GLN A 147 -12.72 24.47 23.57
N ASN A 148 -12.75 24.85 22.28
CA ASN A 148 -13.10 26.19 21.84
C ASN A 148 -14.12 26.18 20.70
N THR A 149 -15.31 25.65 20.98
CA THR A 149 -16.53 26.10 20.31
C THR A 149 -17.36 26.84 21.33
N MET A 150 -17.33 28.17 21.25
CA MET A 150 -18.38 29.05 21.78
C MET A 150 -19.76 28.65 21.24
#